data_AF-A0A820JCB5-F1
#
_entry.id   AF-A0A820JCB5-F1
#
_cell.length_a   1.000
_cell.length_b   1.000
_cell.length_c   1.000
_cell.angle_alpha   90.00
_cell.angle_beta   90.00
_cell.angle_gamma   90.00
#
_symmetry.space_group_name_H-M   'P 1'
#
loop_
_entity.id
_entity.type
_entity.pdbx_description
1 polymer ?
#
loop_
_entity_poly.entity_id
_entity_poly.type
_entity_poly.pdbx_seq_one_letter_code
_entity_poly.pdbx_strand_id
1 'polypeptide(L)'
;MNEDPTLSLLIRKKVFSRLISYTEVNILLKVKNHDADRHCLTLNVQVSIMSSYNNGANDSDTSVQVTSAMPEEENTATIANYWYNLGFQGFKELGYEPDAIVSCLRIDVELDGRSISVRSSTTLSTAEICESMLKLTAYNQTTIAIINGGTVRIDDILRETITQYDIIRTLPFGNRVIALSVPGHLLAQVLTKGTSLKGNGIFIAYTRVETFDGGNTWLLNGTDISKSGLYYDVATTAYIRDFTQLNKSYVITLHNANVTQTKSLMQYLTIKYSPC
;
A
#
# COMPACT_ATOMS: atom_id res chain seq x y z
N MET A 1 6.83 25.32 13.35
CA MET A 1 7.52 24.88 14.58
C MET A 1 6.46 24.28 15.49
N ASN A 2 6.29 22.97 15.40
CA ASN A 2 5.64 22.14 16.41
C ASN A 2 6.45 20.85 16.37
N GLU A 3 7.21 20.59 17.42
CA GLU A 3 7.97 19.34 17.56
C GLU A 3 6.97 18.19 17.67
N ASP A 4 7.07 17.24 16.75
CA ASP A 4 6.33 15.97 16.78
C ASP A 4 6.79 15.19 18.02
N PRO A 5 5.89 14.75 18.93
CA PRO A 5 6.29 14.09 20.16
C PRO A 5 7.03 12.80 19.83
N THR A 6 8.35 12.82 20.05
CA THR A 6 9.19 11.64 19.91
C THR A 6 8.83 10.70 21.06
N LEU A 7 8.06 9.64 20.78
CA LEU A 7 7.85 8.58 21.75
C LEU A 7 9.19 7.84 21.91
N SER A 8 9.93 8.18 22.95
CA SER A 8 11.19 7.52 23.30
C SER A 8 10.92 6.51 24.40
N LEU A 9 10.94 5.23 24.04
CA LEU A 9 10.90 4.14 25.02
C LEU A 9 12.34 3.75 25.32
N LEU A 10 12.84 4.16 26.49
CA LEU A 10 14.16 3.77 26.97
C LEU A 10 14.03 2.42 27.72
N ILE A 11 14.31 1.32 27.04
CA ILE A 11 14.38 0.00 27.69
C ILE A 11 15.79 -0.17 28.26
N ARG A 12 15.93 -0.07 29.59
CA ARG A 12 17.19 -0.35 30.29
C ARG A 12 17.24 -1.83 30.65
N LYS A 13 18.17 -2.58 30.06
CA LYS A 13 18.42 -3.99 30.44
C LYS A 13 19.85 -4.14 30.96
N LYS A 14 19.99 -4.61 32.21
CA LYS A 14 21.29 -5.07 32.75
C LYS A 14 21.54 -6.48 32.21
N VAL A 15 22.57 -6.66 31.39
CA VAL A 15 23.01 -7.98 30.94
C VAL A 15 24.17 -8.43 31.82
N PHE A 16 24.04 -9.59 32.46
CA PHE A 16 25.13 -10.22 33.20
C PHE A 16 26.06 -10.94 32.21
N SER A 17 27.33 -10.53 32.16
CA SER A 17 28.40 -11.35 31.57
C SER A 17 29.19 -12.02 32.71
N ARG A 18 29.74 -13.22 32.46
CA ARG A 18 30.53 -14.01 33.43
C ARG A 18 31.89 -13.39 33.79
N LEU A 19 32.20 -12.19 33.29
CA LEU A 19 33.37 -11.41 33.65
C LEU A 19 32.91 -10.07 34.23
N ILE A 20 33.55 -9.67 35.33
CA ILE A 20 33.20 -8.52 36.17
C ILE A 20 33.35 -7.23 35.35
N SER A 21 32.31 -6.83 34.62
CA SER A 21 32.06 -5.45 34.21
C SER A 21 30.61 -5.31 33.75
N TYR A 22 29.94 -4.26 34.24
CA TYR A 22 28.58 -3.94 33.82
C TYR A 22 28.62 -3.37 32.40
N THR A 23 27.97 -4.04 31.45
CA THR A 23 27.63 -3.44 30.15
C THR A 23 26.19 -2.95 30.25
N GLU A 24 25.98 -1.64 30.34
CA GLU A 24 24.65 -1.06 30.18
C GLU A 24 24.34 -1.01 28.68
N VAL A 25 23.48 -1.92 28.22
CA VAL A 25 22.94 -1.85 26.86
C VAL A 25 21.76 -0.90 26.89
N ASN A 26 21.95 0.31 26.35
CA ASN A 26 20.89 1.29 26.18
C ASN A 26 20.28 1.10 24.78
N ILE A 27 19.15 0.39 24.70
CA ILE A 27 18.40 0.29 23.44
C ILE A 27 17.59 1.58 23.29
N LEU A 28 18.00 2.43 22.35
CA LEU A 28 17.33 3.68 22.05
C LEU A 28 16.41 3.47 20.86
N LEU A 29 15.13 3.18 21.12
CA LEU A 29 14.12 3.07 20.08
C LEU A 29 13.77 4.48 19.58
N LYS A 30 14.33 4.87 18.43
CA LYS A 30 13.95 6.09 17.72
C LYS A 30 12.93 5.75 16.63
N VAL A 31 11.67 5.99 16.93
CA VAL A 31 10.62 5.99 15.90
C VAL A 31 10.84 7.22 15.01
N LYS A 32 11.33 7.01 13.79
CA LYS A 32 11.40 8.04 12.75
C LYS A 32 10.36 7.72 11.68
N ASN A 33 9.46 8.66 11.42
CA ASN A 33 8.71 8.69 10.16
C ASN A 33 9.71 8.94 9.02
N HIS A 34 10.07 7.90 8.27
CA HIS A 34 11.00 8.04 7.13
C HIS A 34 10.26 8.38 5.82
N ASP A 35 8.94 8.36 5.79
CA ASP A 35 8.18 8.79 4.61
C ASP A 35 6.85 9.35 5.06
N ALA A 36 6.57 10.62 4.72
CA ALA A 36 5.24 11.21 4.89
C ALA A 36 4.15 10.39 4.15
N ASP A 37 4.56 9.55 3.19
CA ASP A 37 3.68 8.68 2.41
C ASP A 37 3.47 7.30 3.04
N ARG A 38 4.28 6.85 4.01
CA ARG A 38 4.14 5.56 4.70
C ARG A 38 3.40 5.77 6.02
N HIS A 39 2.10 5.47 6.04
CA HIS A 39 1.33 5.35 7.27
C HIS A 39 1.67 4.06 8.06
N CYS A 40 2.68 3.32 7.62
CA CYS A 40 3.29 2.24 8.38
C CYS A 40 4.38 2.86 9.26
N LEU A 41 4.19 2.83 10.58
CA LEU A 41 5.27 3.06 11.55
C LEU A 41 6.42 2.11 11.19
N THR A 42 7.44 2.64 10.53
CA THR A 42 8.66 1.88 10.31
C THR A 42 9.43 1.95 11.63
N LEU A 43 9.40 0.86 12.41
CA LEU A 43 10.18 0.77 13.63
C LEU A 43 11.65 0.57 13.24
N ASN A 44 12.39 1.68 13.11
CA ASN A 44 13.85 1.61 13.01
C ASN A 44 14.40 1.35 14.42
N VAL A 45 14.73 0.09 14.69
CA VAL A 45 15.39 -0.31 15.94
C VAL A 45 16.88 -0.02 15.80
N GLN A 46 17.33 1.12 16.32
CA GLN A 46 18.75 1.39 16.47
C GLN A 46 19.23 0.81 17.81
N VAL A 47 20.02 -0.25 17.77
CA VAL A 47 20.61 -0.87 18.97
C VAL A 47 22.00 -0.29 19.18
N SER A 48 22.15 0.62 20.14
CA SER A 48 23.46 1.15 20.54
C SER A 48 23.99 0.39 21.76
N ILE A 49 25.09 -0.34 21.59
CA ILE A 49 25.76 -1.06 22.69
C ILE A 49 26.90 -0.16 23.21
N MET A 50 26.69 0.52 24.34
CA MET A 50 27.78 1.25 25.01
C MET A 50 28.48 0.35 26.03
N SER A 51 29.70 -0.07 25.69
CA SER A 51 30.63 -0.64 26.66
C SER A 51 31.29 0.49 27.46
N SER A 52 31.32 0.38 28.78
CA SER A 52 31.97 1.36 29.68
C SER A 52 33.50 1.25 29.70
N TYR A 53 34.12 0.59 28.72
CA TYR A 53 35.57 0.55 28.58
C TYR A 53 36.02 1.10 27.21
N ASN A 54 36.67 2.27 27.30
CA ASN A 54 37.58 2.93 26.35
C ASN A 54 37.03 3.66 25.11
N ASN A 55 37.20 4.99 25.17
CA ASN A 55 37.83 5.87 24.17
C ASN A 55 37.83 5.39 22.70
N GLY A 56 36.95 5.97 21.88
CA GLY A 56 37.14 6.06 20.43
C GLY A 56 36.63 4.89 19.59
N ALA A 57 35.48 4.30 19.92
CA ALA A 57 34.89 3.23 19.11
C ALA A 57 34.15 3.79 17.88
N ASN A 58 34.60 3.37 16.69
CA ASN A 58 33.90 3.52 15.43
C ASN A 58 32.46 2.98 15.54
N ASP A 59 31.50 3.79 15.14
CA ASP A 59 30.08 3.42 15.06
C ASP A 59 29.90 2.44 13.88
N SER A 60 30.05 1.14 14.13
CA SER A 60 29.78 0.11 13.13
C SER A 60 28.28 -0.16 13.11
N ASP A 61 27.60 0.33 12.08
CA ASP A 61 26.16 0.14 11.90
C ASP A 61 25.88 -1.34 11.55
N THR A 62 25.47 -2.12 12.54
CA THR A 62 25.09 -3.54 12.35
C THR A 62 23.58 -3.68 12.45
N SER A 63 22.94 -4.01 11.32
CA SER A 63 21.53 -4.39 11.29
C SER A 63 21.39 -5.86 11.69
N VAL A 64 20.56 -6.13 12.70
CA VAL A 64 20.23 -7.51 13.10
C VAL A 64 18.81 -7.82 12.63
N GLN A 65 18.65 -8.93 11.92
CA GLN A 65 17.33 -9.43 11.50
C GLN A 65 16.54 -9.91 12.72
N VAL A 66 15.33 -9.39 12.90
CA VAL A 66 14.40 -9.87 13.93
C VAL A 66 13.76 -11.16 13.42
N THR A 67 13.86 -12.25 14.18
CA THR A 67 13.32 -13.57 13.81
C THR A 67 12.49 -14.15 14.96
N SER A 68 11.64 -15.14 14.66
CA SER A 68 10.84 -15.84 15.67
C SER A 68 11.66 -16.61 16.71
N ALA A 69 12.97 -16.79 16.49
CA ALA A 69 13.88 -17.37 17.47
C ALA A 69 14.22 -16.41 18.62
N MET A 70 13.94 -15.11 18.46
CA MET A 70 14.16 -14.11 19.50
C MET A 70 12.96 -14.08 20.44
N PRO A 71 13.16 -14.25 21.77
CA PRO A 71 12.05 -14.18 22.72
C PRO A 71 11.50 -12.76 22.80
N GLU A 72 10.17 -12.65 22.82
CA GLU A 72 9.51 -11.38 23.11
C GLU A 72 9.83 -10.90 24.53
N GLU A 73 9.98 -9.59 24.70
CA GLU A 73 10.08 -8.99 26.02
C GLU A 73 8.68 -8.66 26.53
N GLU A 74 8.33 -9.19 27.70
CA GLU A 74 6.96 -9.23 28.22
C GLU A 74 6.30 -7.85 28.33
N ASN A 75 7.03 -6.83 28.80
CA ASN A 75 6.47 -5.48 28.94
C ASN A 75 6.20 -4.84 27.57
N THR A 76 7.13 -5.00 26.63
CA THR A 76 7.00 -4.52 25.26
C THR A 76 5.85 -5.22 24.54
N ALA A 77 5.75 -6.54 24.68
CA ALA A 77 4.66 -7.33 24.11
C ALA A 77 3.30 -6.89 24.67
N THR A 78 3.21 -6.66 25.98
CA THR A 78 1.98 -6.16 26.63
C THR A 78 1.52 -4.82 26.04
N ILE A 79 2.45 -3.86 25.88
CA ILE A 79 2.14 -2.54 25.31
C ILE A 79 1.77 -2.65 23.82
N ALA A 80 2.52 -3.45 23.05
CA ALA A 80 2.23 -3.66 21.63
C ALA A 80 0.86 -4.31 21.41
N ASN A 81 0.54 -5.35 22.19
CA ASN A 81 -0.74 -6.03 22.14
C ASN A 81 -1.92 -5.12 22.51
N TYR A 82 -1.74 -4.20 23.46
CA TYR A 82 -2.76 -3.20 23.78
C TYR A 82 -3.12 -2.35 22.55
N TRP A 83 -2.13 -1.77 21.87
CA TRP A 83 -2.35 -0.94 20.68
C TRP A 83 -2.86 -1.74 19.49
N TYR A 84 -2.37 -2.96 19.31
CA TYR A 84 -2.88 -3.90 18.30
C TYR A 84 -4.37 -4.16 18.48
N ASN A 85 -4.78 -4.53 19.70
CA ASN A 85 -6.18 -4.81 20.02
C ASN A 85 -7.07 -3.58 19.87
N LEU A 86 -6.58 -2.40 20.27
CA LEU A 86 -7.30 -1.14 20.09
C LEU A 86 -7.51 -0.82 18.59
N GLY A 87 -6.50 -1.04 17.75
CA GLY A 87 -6.63 -0.90 16.30
C GLY A 87 -7.65 -1.87 15.70
N PHE A 88 -7.61 -3.14 16.12
CA PHE A 88 -8.59 -4.16 15.70
C PHE A 88 -10.02 -3.80 16.11
N GLN A 89 -10.19 -3.27 17.32
CA GLN A 89 -11.48 -2.76 17.76
C GLN A 89 -11.96 -1.59 16.90
N GLY A 90 -11.08 -0.64 16.57
CA GLY A 90 -11.40 0.48 15.68
C GLY A 90 -11.88 0.01 14.29
N PHE A 91 -11.31 -1.05 13.73
CA PHE A 91 -11.82 -1.62 12.48
C PHE A 91 -13.23 -2.21 12.64
N LYS A 92 -13.51 -2.90 13.76
CA LYS A 92 -14.84 -3.43 14.06
C LYS A 92 -15.89 -2.33 14.22
N GLU A 93 -15.53 -1.22 14.87
CA GLU A 93 -16.39 -0.04 15.00
C GLU A 93 -16.69 0.64 13.65
N LEU A 94 -15.78 0.53 12.68
CA LEU A 94 -15.98 0.98 11.30
C LEU A 94 -16.79 -0.03 10.44
N GLY A 95 -17.24 -1.14 11.04
CA GLY A 95 -18.04 -2.18 10.39
C GLY A 95 -17.21 -3.16 9.54
N TYR A 96 -15.92 -3.31 9.84
CA TYR A 96 -15.09 -4.38 9.28
C TYR A 96 -15.03 -5.58 10.23
N GLU A 97 -14.73 -6.75 9.68
CA GLU A 97 -14.43 -7.97 10.45
C GLU A 97 -13.00 -8.39 10.11
N PRO A 98 -11.96 -7.85 10.78
CA PRO A 98 -10.56 -8.02 10.38
C PRO A 98 -10.14 -9.48 10.15
N ASP A 99 -10.63 -10.38 11.00
CA ASP A 99 -10.31 -11.81 10.98
C ASP A 99 -11.12 -12.59 9.93
N ALA A 100 -12.13 -11.98 9.30
CA ALA A 100 -12.94 -12.67 8.30
C ALA A 100 -12.13 -12.95 7.04
N ILE A 101 -12.21 -14.20 6.58
CA ILE A 101 -11.61 -14.65 5.32
C ILE A 101 -12.38 -13.99 4.17
N VAL A 102 -11.66 -13.26 3.33
CA VAL A 102 -12.18 -12.66 2.10
C VAL A 102 -12.04 -13.63 0.93
N SER A 103 -10.94 -14.39 0.91
CA SER A 103 -10.53 -15.20 -0.23
C SER A 103 -9.48 -16.24 0.16
N CYS A 104 -9.45 -17.38 -0.55
CA CYS A 104 -8.34 -18.32 -0.50
C CYS A 104 -7.72 -18.46 -1.91
N LEU A 105 -6.56 -17.86 -2.11
CA LEU A 105 -5.82 -17.87 -3.37
C LEU A 105 -5.29 -19.27 -3.66
N ARG A 106 -5.24 -19.62 -4.95
CA ARG A 106 -4.55 -20.83 -5.39
C ARG A 106 -3.04 -20.68 -5.17
N ILE A 107 -2.34 -21.82 -5.03
CA ILE A 107 -0.89 -21.84 -4.76
C ILE A 107 -0.04 -21.14 -5.83
N ASP A 108 -0.53 -21.05 -7.07
CA ASP A 108 0.11 -20.39 -8.21
C ASP A 108 -0.19 -18.89 -8.31
N VAL A 109 -1.02 -18.35 -7.42
CA VAL A 109 -1.48 -16.96 -7.45
C VAL A 109 -0.84 -16.17 -6.32
N GLU A 110 -0.11 -15.12 -6.71
CA GLU A 110 0.53 -14.18 -5.78
C GLU A 110 0.07 -12.76 -6.09
N LEU A 111 -0.44 -12.03 -5.09
CA LEU A 111 -0.75 -10.62 -5.23
C LEU A 111 0.46 -9.80 -4.71
N ASP A 112 1.41 -9.52 -5.60
CA ASP A 112 2.60 -8.73 -5.27
C ASP A 112 2.24 -7.25 -5.03
N GLY A 113 2.25 -6.86 -3.75
CA GLY A 113 2.01 -5.52 -3.25
C GLY A 113 3.26 -4.80 -2.75
N ARG A 114 4.46 -5.33 -3.04
CA ARG A 114 5.73 -4.68 -2.65
C ARG A 114 5.88 -3.34 -3.35
N SER A 115 6.37 -2.34 -2.62
CA SER A 115 6.55 -0.97 -3.10
C SER A 115 7.43 -0.91 -4.35
N ILE A 116 8.47 -1.76 -4.42
CA ILE A 116 9.36 -1.83 -5.59
C ILE A 116 8.62 -2.29 -6.85
N SER A 117 7.65 -3.19 -6.70
CA SER A 117 6.87 -3.77 -7.79
C SER A 117 5.75 -2.84 -8.24
N VAL A 118 4.85 -2.45 -7.33
CA VAL A 118 3.62 -1.69 -7.64
C VAL A 118 3.90 -0.24 -8.08
N ARG A 119 5.08 0.29 -7.79
CA ARG A 119 5.52 1.63 -8.23
C ARG A 119 6.29 1.60 -9.55
N SER A 120 6.49 0.44 -10.15
CA SER A 120 7.35 0.29 -11.33
C SER A 120 6.68 -0.46 -12.49
N SER A 121 5.64 -1.23 -12.19
CA SER A 121 4.89 -2.05 -13.16
C SER A 121 3.48 -2.34 -12.66
N THR A 122 2.56 -2.63 -13.58
CA THR A 122 1.27 -3.25 -13.23
C THR A 122 1.53 -4.68 -12.74
N THR A 123 1.33 -4.93 -11.45
CA THR A 123 1.35 -6.27 -10.84
C THR A 123 -0.05 -6.88 -10.89
N LEU A 124 -0.15 -8.20 -10.62
CA LEU A 124 -1.46 -8.84 -10.44
C LEU A 124 -2.27 -8.14 -9.34
N SER A 125 -1.66 -7.75 -8.21
CA SER A 125 -2.33 -7.00 -7.14
C SER A 125 -2.99 -5.71 -7.67
N THR A 126 -2.24 -4.88 -8.39
CA THR A 126 -2.79 -3.63 -8.97
C THR A 126 -3.84 -3.89 -10.06
N ALA A 127 -3.68 -4.97 -10.83
CA ALA A 127 -4.66 -5.38 -11.84
C ALA A 127 -5.98 -5.80 -11.18
N GLU A 128 -5.95 -6.59 -10.09
CA GLU A 128 -7.16 -6.99 -9.38
C GLU A 128 -7.89 -5.81 -8.73
N ILE A 129 -7.17 -4.80 -8.25
CA ILE A 129 -7.77 -3.55 -7.78
C ILE A 129 -8.47 -2.81 -8.93
N CYS A 130 -7.84 -2.73 -10.09
CA CYS A 130 -8.45 -2.12 -11.27
C CYS A 130 -9.69 -2.91 -11.74
N GLU A 131 -9.62 -4.24 -11.78
CA GLU A 131 -10.73 -5.12 -12.14
C GLU A 131 -11.89 -5.04 -11.13
N SER A 132 -11.60 -4.88 -9.84
CA SER A 132 -12.64 -4.70 -8.81
C SER A 132 -13.42 -3.41 -9.02
N MET A 133 -12.73 -2.31 -9.37
CA MET A 133 -13.37 -1.04 -9.70
C MET A 133 -14.22 -1.16 -10.96
N LEU A 134 -13.70 -1.81 -12.01
CA LEU A 134 -14.46 -2.05 -13.24
C LEU A 134 -15.71 -2.88 -13.03
N LYS A 135 -15.62 -3.92 -12.18
CA LYS A 135 -16.79 -4.72 -11.81
C LYS A 135 -17.82 -3.88 -11.08
N LEU A 136 -17.39 -3.02 -10.16
CA LEU A 136 -18.26 -2.13 -9.39
C LEU A 136 -18.96 -1.10 -10.29
N THR A 137 -18.26 -0.52 -11.27
CA THR A 137 -18.78 0.54 -12.16
C THR A 137 -19.32 0.01 -13.49
N ALA A 138 -19.53 -1.29 -13.63
CA ALA A 138 -19.93 -1.92 -14.89
C ALA A 138 -21.24 -1.37 -15.48
N TYR A 139 -22.18 -0.91 -14.64
CA TYR A 139 -23.43 -0.28 -15.10
C TYR A 139 -23.19 1.08 -15.81
N ASN A 140 -22.04 1.72 -15.59
CA ASN A 140 -21.58 2.88 -16.35
C ASN A 140 -20.76 2.50 -17.59
N GLN A 141 -20.68 1.22 -17.94
CA GLN A 141 -19.94 0.72 -19.11
C GLN A 141 -18.45 1.10 -19.10
N THR A 142 -17.86 1.28 -17.92
CA THR A 142 -16.43 1.55 -17.79
C THR A 142 -15.62 0.39 -18.37
N THR A 143 -14.66 0.72 -19.23
CA THR A 143 -13.83 -0.25 -19.96
C THR A 143 -12.39 -0.26 -19.52
N ILE A 144 -11.91 0.83 -18.93
CA ILE A 144 -10.52 1.02 -18.50
C ILE A 144 -10.51 1.33 -17.01
N ALA A 145 -9.52 0.83 -16.26
CA ALA A 145 -9.29 1.30 -14.90
C ALA A 145 -7.85 1.68 -14.67
N ILE A 146 -7.67 2.70 -13.83
CA ILE A 146 -6.35 3.19 -13.44
C ILE A 146 -6.30 3.48 -11.94
N ILE A 147 -5.15 3.19 -11.34
CA ILE A 147 -4.76 3.58 -9.98
C ILE A 147 -3.30 4.00 -9.98
N ASN A 148 -2.87 4.69 -8.93
CA ASN A 148 -1.45 4.92 -8.69
C ASN A 148 -0.84 3.85 -7.77
N GLY A 149 0.43 3.50 -7.94
CA GLY A 149 1.12 2.50 -7.11
C GLY A 149 1.15 2.85 -5.63
N GLY A 150 1.16 4.15 -5.29
CA GLY A 150 1.14 4.65 -3.90
C GLY A 150 -0.16 4.35 -3.14
N THR A 151 -1.21 3.91 -3.84
CA THR A 151 -2.44 3.39 -3.25
C THR A 151 -2.20 2.07 -2.51
N VAL A 152 -1.24 1.25 -2.95
CA VAL A 152 -0.93 -0.06 -2.34
C VAL A 152 0.11 0.11 -1.24
N ARG A 153 -0.23 -0.33 -0.01
CA ARG A 153 0.55 -0.01 1.20
C ARG A 153 1.14 -1.20 1.95
N ILE A 154 0.82 -2.41 1.52
CA ILE A 154 1.13 -3.64 2.25
C ILE A 154 2.63 -3.98 2.31
N ASP A 155 3.39 -3.54 1.29
CA ASP A 155 4.83 -3.82 1.11
C ASP A 155 5.21 -5.31 1.24
N ASP A 156 4.32 -6.19 0.80
CA ASP A 156 4.41 -7.65 0.94
C ASP A 156 3.72 -8.34 -0.26
N ILE A 157 3.84 -9.66 -0.34
CA ILE A 157 3.15 -10.51 -1.31
C ILE A 157 2.10 -11.34 -0.60
N LEU A 158 0.84 -11.10 -0.93
CA LEU A 158 -0.29 -11.87 -0.41
C LEU A 158 -0.43 -13.22 -1.13
N ARG A 159 -0.61 -14.28 -0.35
CA ARG A 159 -0.74 -15.68 -0.78
C ARG A 159 -1.80 -16.39 0.05
N GLU A 160 -2.32 -17.50 -0.48
CA GLU A 160 -3.22 -18.40 0.25
C GLU A 160 -4.42 -17.64 0.86
N THR A 161 -4.65 -17.76 2.17
CA THR A 161 -5.77 -17.12 2.86
C THR A 161 -5.55 -15.61 2.99
N ILE A 162 -6.51 -14.86 2.46
CA ILE A 162 -6.57 -13.39 2.53
C ILE A 162 -7.69 -12.99 3.46
N THR A 163 -7.36 -12.22 4.50
CA THR A 163 -8.32 -11.70 5.48
C THR A 163 -8.78 -10.29 5.12
N GLN A 164 -9.82 -9.77 5.79
CA GLN A 164 -10.15 -8.35 5.66
C GLN A 164 -9.01 -7.46 6.14
N TYR A 165 -8.30 -7.86 7.20
CA TYR A 165 -7.15 -7.13 7.69
C TYR A 165 -6.07 -6.97 6.61
N ASP A 166 -5.80 -8.02 5.82
CA ASP A 166 -4.87 -7.98 4.68
C ASP A 166 -5.29 -6.94 3.63
N ILE A 167 -6.58 -6.86 3.31
CA ILE A 167 -7.08 -5.88 2.35
C ILE A 167 -7.05 -4.46 2.93
N ILE A 168 -7.36 -4.29 4.22
CA ILE A 168 -7.29 -2.99 4.90
C ILE A 168 -5.85 -2.45 4.89
N ARG A 169 -4.85 -3.27 5.23
CA ARG A 169 -3.44 -2.84 5.17
C ARG A 169 -2.93 -2.63 3.74
N THR A 170 -3.56 -3.28 2.76
CA THR A 170 -3.26 -3.07 1.32
C THR A 170 -3.80 -1.73 0.82
N LEU A 171 -5.07 -1.42 1.13
CA LEU A 171 -5.78 -0.22 0.70
C LEU A 171 -6.33 0.54 1.91
N PRO A 172 -5.46 1.17 2.72
CA PRO A 172 -5.86 1.77 3.99
C PRO A 172 -6.59 3.12 3.79
N PHE A 173 -6.52 3.69 2.59
CA PHE A 173 -7.18 4.94 2.28
C PHE A 173 -8.63 4.71 1.86
N GLY A 174 -9.56 5.43 2.50
CA GLY A 174 -11.00 5.42 2.19
C GLY A 174 -11.38 6.07 0.86
N ASN A 175 -10.54 5.94 -0.17
CA ASN A 175 -10.76 6.51 -1.48
C ASN A 175 -12.00 5.88 -2.12
N ARG A 176 -12.98 6.73 -2.45
CA ARG A 176 -14.19 6.32 -3.18
C ARG A 176 -13.87 6.02 -4.64
N VAL A 177 -14.49 4.96 -5.15
CA VAL A 177 -14.44 4.62 -6.58
C VAL A 177 -15.36 5.57 -7.33
N ILE A 178 -14.91 6.04 -8.49
CA ILE A 178 -15.68 6.90 -9.39
C ILE A 178 -15.58 6.37 -10.82
N ALA A 179 -16.59 6.67 -11.63
CA ALA A 179 -16.56 6.47 -13.07
C ALA A 179 -16.46 7.83 -13.75
N LEU A 180 -15.52 7.95 -14.68
CA LEU A 180 -15.24 9.15 -15.45
C LEU A 180 -15.43 8.88 -16.94
N SER A 181 -15.91 9.86 -17.70
CA SER A 181 -15.76 9.89 -19.15
C SER A 181 -14.66 10.87 -19.51
N VAL A 182 -13.60 10.37 -20.16
CA VAL A 182 -12.34 11.09 -20.36
C VAL A 182 -12.02 11.15 -21.86
N PRO A 183 -11.66 12.31 -22.44
CA PRO A 183 -11.16 12.37 -23.81
C PRO A 183 -9.94 11.47 -24.00
N GLY A 184 -9.92 10.67 -25.07
CA GLY A 184 -8.89 9.66 -25.28
C GLY A 184 -7.46 10.22 -25.35
N HIS A 185 -7.26 11.42 -25.92
CA HIS A 185 -5.97 12.10 -25.93
C HIS A 185 -5.48 12.47 -24.52
N LEU A 186 -6.39 12.89 -23.63
CA LEU A 186 -6.06 13.20 -22.24
C LEU A 186 -5.75 11.92 -21.45
N LEU A 187 -6.54 10.86 -21.67
CA LEU A 187 -6.30 9.57 -21.04
C LEU A 187 -4.94 9.00 -21.43
N ALA A 188 -4.58 9.04 -22.72
CA ALA A 188 -3.26 8.66 -23.20
C ALA A 188 -2.16 9.49 -22.52
N GLN A 189 -2.30 10.80 -22.42
CA GLN A 189 -1.34 11.66 -21.74
C GLN A 189 -1.15 11.29 -20.25
N VAL A 190 -2.24 11.00 -19.54
CA VAL A 190 -2.21 10.59 -18.13
C VAL A 190 -1.50 9.26 -17.98
N LEU A 191 -1.82 8.27 -18.82
CA LEU A 191 -1.18 6.96 -18.84
C LEU A 191 0.32 7.09 -19.14
N THR A 192 0.71 7.77 -20.22
CA THR A 192 2.11 7.96 -20.60
C THR A 192 2.92 8.64 -19.49
N LYS A 193 2.41 9.75 -18.93
CA LYS A 193 3.10 10.43 -17.83
C LYS A 193 3.20 9.51 -16.61
N GLY A 194 2.09 8.89 -16.21
CA GLY A 194 2.03 8.00 -15.06
C GLY A 194 2.99 6.82 -15.16
N THR A 195 3.06 6.14 -16.30
CA THR A 195 3.91 4.95 -16.48
C THR A 195 5.40 5.29 -16.61
N SER A 196 5.74 6.53 -16.99
CA SER A 196 7.13 6.99 -17.02
C SER A 196 7.75 7.19 -15.63
N LEU A 197 6.93 7.30 -14.57
CA LEU A 197 7.35 7.66 -13.22
C LEU A 197 7.67 6.43 -12.36
N LYS A 198 8.45 5.50 -12.92
CA LYS A 198 8.84 4.25 -12.24
C LYS A 198 9.57 4.52 -10.92
N GLY A 199 9.28 3.71 -9.91
CA GLY A 199 9.76 3.86 -8.54
C GLY A 199 8.97 4.87 -7.70
N ASN A 200 8.08 5.67 -8.31
CA ASN A 200 7.31 6.68 -7.60
C ASN A 200 5.90 6.18 -7.22
N GLY A 201 5.38 6.63 -6.07
CA GLY A 201 3.99 6.40 -5.68
C GLY A 201 2.95 6.94 -6.67
N ILE A 202 3.29 7.88 -7.56
CA ILE A 202 2.40 8.35 -8.63
C ILE A 202 2.50 7.53 -9.93
N PHE A 203 3.29 6.45 -9.97
CA PHE A 203 3.27 5.50 -11.08
C PHE A 203 1.85 5.00 -11.33
N ILE A 204 1.38 4.98 -12.58
CA ILE A 204 0.02 4.52 -12.91
C ILE A 204 0.03 3.06 -13.32
N ALA A 205 -0.72 2.24 -12.57
CA ALA A 205 -1.12 0.91 -12.98
C ALA A 205 -2.49 0.97 -13.68
N TYR A 206 -2.69 0.10 -14.65
CA TYR A 206 -3.85 0.12 -15.54
C TYR A 206 -4.29 -1.29 -15.94
N THR A 207 -5.52 -1.43 -16.41
CA THR A 207 -6.01 -2.67 -17.07
C THR A 207 -6.79 -2.34 -18.35
N ARG A 208 -6.88 -3.33 -19.25
CA ARG A 208 -7.64 -3.31 -20.53
C ARG A 208 -7.18 -2.32 -21.59
N VAL A 209 -6.08 -1.60 -21.37
CA VAL A 209 -5.35 -0.87 -22.39
C VAL A 209 -3.96 -1.44 -22.57
N GLU A 210 -3.43 -1.31 -23.77
CA GLU A 210 -2.14 -1.85 -24.16
C GLU A 210 -1.25 -0.76 -24.75
N THR A 211 0.06 -0.90 -24.56
CA THR A 211 1.07 -0.11 -25.24
C THR A 211 2.26 -1.00 -25.58
N PHE A 212 2.75 -0.88 -26.81
CA PHE A 212 3.87 -1.69 -27.33
C PHE A 212 5.12 -0.85 -27.58
N ASP A 213 5.03 0.47 -27.44
CA ASP A 213 6.04 1.44 -27.82
C ASP A 213 6.46 2.34 -26.65
N GLY A 214 6.26 1.86 -25.41
CA GLY A 214 6.66 2.57 -24.20
C GLY A 214 5.76 3.75 -23.85
N GLY A 215 4.49 3.71 -24.26
CA GLY A 215 3.50 4.76 -23.97
C GLY A 215 3.42 5.85 -25.03
N ASN A 216 3.97 5.66 -26.23
CA ASN A 216 3.75 6.58 -27.35
C ASN A 216 2.37 6.36 -27.98
N THR A 217 1.88 5.12 -27.98
CA THR A 217 0.56 4.71 -28.45
C THR A 217 -0.14 3.88 -27.39
N TRP A 218 -1.40 4.20 -27.15
CA TRP A 218 -2.27 3.48 -26.22
C TRP A 218 -3.47 2.90 -26.97
N LEU A 219 -3.64 1.58 -26.88
CA LEU A 219 -4.65 0.84 -27.61
C LEU A 219 -5.72 0.31 -26.67
N LEU A 220 -6.99 0.48 -27.05
CA LEU A 220 -8.12 -0.27 -26.49
C LEU A 220 -8.71 -1.12 -27.62
N ASN A 221 -8.68 -2.44 -27.49
CA ASN A 221 -9.14 -3.38 -28.53
C ASN A 221 -8.55 -3.07 -29.93
N GLY A 222 -7.26 -2.76 -29.98
CA GLY A 222 -6.54 -2.40 -31.21
C GLY A 222 -6.77 -0.97 -31.74
N THR A 223 -7.61 -0.16 -31.09
CA THR A 223 -7.86 1.24 -31.48
C THR A 223 -7.00 2.20 -30.67
N ASP A 224 -6.24 3.07 -31.35
CA ASP A 224 -5.47 4.15 -30.72
C ASP A 224 -6.39 5.20 -30.07
N ILE A 225 -6.42 5.20 -28.74
CA ILE A 225 -7.29 6.08 -27.97
C ILE A 225 -6.89 7.55 -28.10
N SER A 226 -5.62 7.83 -28.40
CA SER A 226 -5.13 9.20 -28.53
C SER A 226 -5.64 9.89 -29.80
N LYS A 227 -5.98 9.10 -30.83
CA LYS A 227 -6.38 9.58 -32.16
C LYS A 227 -7.86 9.33 -32.48
N SER A 228 -8.61 8.67 -31.60
CA SER A 228 -10.02 8.33 -31.87
C SER A 228 -10.96 9.54 -31.88
N GLY A 229 -10.61 10.63 -31.21
CA GLY A 229 -11.51 11.76 -30.97
C GLY A 229 -12.67 11.44 -30.01
N LEU A 230 -12.66 10.26 -29.40
CA LEU A 230 -13.72 9.76 -28.53
C LEU A 230 -13.43 10.03 -27.05
N TYR A 231 -14.48 9.88 -26.26
CA TYR A 231 -14.39 9.75 -24.81
C TYR A 231 -14.35 8.26 -24.43
N TYR A 232 -13.65 7.95 -23.35
CA TYR A 232 -13.52 6.62 -22.79
C TYR A 232 -13.97 6.63 -21.34
N ASP A 233 -14.73 5.60 -20.96
CA ASP A 233 -15.27 5.47 -19.61
C ASP A 233 -14.29 4.70 -18.72
N VAL A 234 -13.76 5.41 -17.72
CA VAL A 234 -12.64 4.99 -16.87
C VAL A 234 -13.12 4.86 -15.43
N ALA A 235 -12.85 3.71 -14.81
CA ALA A 235 -13.01 3.52 -13.37
C ALA A 235 -11.72 3.90 -12.63
N THR A 236 -11.81 4.75 -11.62
CA THR A 236 -10.66 5.19 -10.82
C THR A 236 -11.13 5.72 -9.46
N THR A 237 -10.31 6.49 -8.76
CA THR A 237 -10.69 7.13 -7.50
C THR A 237 -10.78 8.65 -7.60
N ALA A 238 -11.52 9.26 -6.67
CA ALA A 238 -11.56 10.72 -6.52
C ALA A 238 -10.15 11.33 -6.34
N TYR A 239 -9.26 10.64 -5.61
CA TYR A 239 -7.88 11.06 -5.46
C TYR A 239 -7.15 11.15 -6.82
N ILE A 240 -7.23 10.12 -7.65
CA ILE A 240 -6.59 10.14 -8.98
C ILE A 240 -7.16 11.25 -9.85
N ARG A 241 -8.48 11.46 -9.82
CA ARG A 241 -9.09 12.57 -10.56
C ARG A 241 -8.50 13.91 -10.12
N ASP A 242 -8.54 14.19 -8.82
CA ASP A 242 -8.29 15.52 -8.29
C ASP A 242 -6.80 15.90 -8.31
N PHE A 243 -5.90 14.91 -8.23
CA PHE A 243 -4.44 15.09 -8.18
C PHE A 243 -3.70 14.75 -9.49
N THR A 244 -4.41 14.54 -10.60
CA THR A 244 -3.80 14.34 -11.93
C THR A 244 -4.36 15.32 -12.97
N GLN A 245 -3.95 15.18 -14.23
CA GLN A 245 -4.52 15.97 -15.32
C GLN A 245 -6.00 15.66 -15.60
N LEU A 246 -6.60 14.69 -14.92
CA LEU A 246 -8.04 14.39 -15.02
C LEU A 246 -8.92 15.44 -14.33
N ASN A 247 -8.35 16.32 -13.49
CA ASN A 247 -9.08 17.44 -12.87
C ASN A 247 -9.31 18.58 -13.89
N LYS A 248 -10.17 18.32 -14.88
CA LYS A 248 -10.54 19.27 -15.95
C LYS A 248 -12.05 19.35 -16.04
N SER A 249 -12.55 20.54 -16.38
CA SER A 249 -14.00 20.79 -16.52
C SER A 249 -14.68 19.94 -17.60
N TYR A 250 -13.92 19.49 -18.61
CA TYR A 250 -14.41 18.64 -19.68
C TYR A 250 -14.24 17.13 -19.40
N VAL A 251 -13.69 16.74 -18.25
CA VAL A 251 -13.76 15.35 -17.79
C VAL A 251 -15.05 15.17 -17.01
N ILE A 252 -15.91 14.27 -17.47
CA ILE A 252 -17.27 14.11 -16.95
C ILE A 252 -17.26 13.04 -15.87
N THR A 253 -17.76 13.36 -14.68
CA THR A 253 -18.02 12.33 -13.65
C THR A 253 -19.35 11.65 -13.97
N LEU A 254 -19.29 10.41 -14.46
CA LEU A 254 -20.48 9.59 -14.75
C LEU A 254 -21.13 9.09 -13.46
N HIS A 255 -20.30 8.77 -12.46
CA HIS A 255 -20.78 8.30 -11.17
C HIS A 255 -19.75 8.48 -10.05
N ASN A 256 -20.25 8.66 -8.82
CA ASN A 256 -19.46 8.62 -7.60
C ASN A 256 -19.99 7.51 -6.70
N ALA A 257 -19.28 6.38 -6.65
CA ALA A 257 -19.74 5.22 -5.91
C ALA A 257 -19.62 5.52 -4.42
N ASN A 258 -20.68 5.22 -3.66
CA ASN A 258 -20.60 5.22 -2.20
C ASN A 258 -19.91 3.95 -1.66
N VAL A 259 -18.86 3.49 -2.37
CA VAL A 259 -18.07 2.30 -2.07
C VAL A 259 -16.60 2.68 -2.25
N THR A 260 -15.78 2.34 -1.25
CA THR A 260 -14.34 2.55 -1.30
C THR A 260 -13.66 1.50 -2.15
N GLN A 261 -12.48 1.81 -2.69
CA GLN A 261 -11.64 0.82 -3.38
C GLN A 261 -11.34 -0.40 -2.50
N THR A 262 -11.20 -0.22 -1.18
CA THR A 262 -10.99 -1.29 -0.19
C THR A 262 -12.17 -2.26 -0.19
N LYS A 263 -13.39 -1.74 -0.06
CA LYS A 263 -14.62 -2.56 -0.08
C LYS A 263 -14.87 -3.18 -1.45
N SER A 264 -14.57 -2.44 -2.53
CA SER A 264 -14.64 -2.95 -3.90
C SER A 264 -13.73 -4.17 -4.09
N LEU A 265 -12.47 -4.10 -3.64
CA LEU A 265 -11.53 -5.22 -3.72
C LEU A 265 -12.01 -6.41 -2.89
N MET A 266 -12.44 -6.19 -1.64
CA MET A 266 -12.99 -7.26 -0.79
C MET A 266 -14.12 -8.02 -1.49
N GLN A 267 -15.13 -7.30 -1.99
CA GLN A 267 -16.27 -7.89 -2.69
C GLN A 267 -15.87 -8.66 -3.94
N TYR A 268 -14.92 -8.11 -4.71
CA TYR A 268 -14.46 -8.71 -5.95
C TYR A 268 -13.64 -9.99 -5.70
N LEU A 269 -12.76 -10.00 -4.69
CA LEU A 269 -11.96 -11.20 -4.38
C LEU A 269 -12.83 -12.36 -3.89
N THR A 270 -13.89 -12.09 -3.13
CA THR A 270 -14.87 -13.13 -2.74
C THR A 270 -15.53 -13.81 -3.95
N ILE A 271 -15.67 -13.10 -5.07
CA ILE A 271 -16.22 -13.64 -6.32
C ILE A 271 -15.14 -14.37 -7.13
N LYS A 272 -13.96 -13.78 -7.28
CA LYS A 272 -12.90 -14.32 -8.14
C LYS A 272 -12.15 -15.49 -7.54
N TYR A 273 -11.89 -15.42 -6.25
CA TYR A 273 -11.10 -16.37 -5.47
C TYR A 273 -11.88 -16.68 -4.19
N SER A 274 -12.98 -17.42 -4.31
CA SER A 274 -13.94 -17.57 -3.20
C SER A 274 -13.30 -18.03 -1.89
N PRO A 275 -13.88 -17.63 -0.74
CA PRO A 275 -13.42 -18.08 0.56
C PRO A 275 -13.39 -19.60 0.63
N CYS A 276 -12.38 -20.11 1.33
CA CYS A 276 -12.52 -21.32 2.10
C CYS A 276 -13.32 -20.99 3.39
#